data_AF-A0A1F8UYH8-F1
#
_entry.id   AF-A0A1F8UYH8-F1
#
_cell.length_a   1.000
_cell.length_b   1.000
_cell.length_c   1.000
_cell.angle_alpha   90.00
_cell.angle_beta   90.00
_cell.angle_gamma   90.00
#
_symmetry.space_group_name_H-M   'P 1'
#
loop_
_entity.id
_entity.type
_entity.pdbx_description
1 polymer ?
#
loop_
_entity_poly.entity_id
_entity_poly.type
_entity_poly.pdbx_seq_one_letter_code
_entity_poly.pdbx_strand_id
1 'polypeptide(L)'
;MPEDIVVYRKIVDGMLDKQLACGFLDGLNEIKLWSRYDLIGFYYGCKVLYGNVAEVIGEISRKDIYDNAMITGSGINHAIRHALIYNEINTDTADAMKGLYKAAFYIIQVWYLLKYGVYIAKRDEMIEKTDCAEDKLILNKYKHWNENKQKTEENPVQTLELLERWSSGMFDRLDEIHNSF
;
A
#
# COMPACT_ATOMS: atom_id res chain seq x y z
N MET A 1 -27.20 -1.96 7.09
CA MET A 1 -25.79 -1.77 7.49
C MET A 1 -25.48 -2.31 8.90
N PRO A 2 -26.11 -1.89 10.02
CA PRO A 2 -25.78 -2.47 11.33
C PRO A 2 -26.07 -3.97 11.43
N GLU A 3 -27.20 -4.42 10.87
CA GLU A 3 -27.58 -5.85 10.84
C GLU A 3 -26.66 -6.68 9.96
N ASP A 4 -26.30 -6.17 8.77
CA ASP A 4 -25.38 -6.84 7.84
C ASP A 4 -23.99 -7.06 8.46
N ILE A 5 -23.48 -6.08 9.22
CA ILE A 5 -22.22 -6.20 9.96
C ILE A 5 -22.29 -7.33 11.00
N VAL A 6 -23.42 -7.47 11.72
CA VAL A 6 -23.61 -8.54 12.70
C VAL A 6 -23.63 -9.91 12.02
N VAL A 7 -24.32 -10.02 10.88
CA VAL A 7 -24.35 -11.26 10.09
C VAL A 7 -22.95 -11.59 9.55
N TYR A 8 -22.27 -10.62 8.96
CA TYR A 8 -20.92 -10.80 8.42
C TYR A 8 -19.92 -11.23 9.51
N ARG A 9 -20.00 -10.62 10.70
CA ARG A 9 -19.19 -11.02 11.86
C ARG A 9 -19.42 -12.48 12.25
N LYS A 10 -20.67 -12.93 12.31
CA LYS A 10 -21.00 -14.34 12.61
C LYS A 10 -20.40 -15.31 11.59
N ILE A 11 -20.36 -14.92 10.31
CA ILE A 11 -19.73 -15.72 9.26
C ILE A 11 -18.22 -15.84 9.52
N VAL A 12 -17.54 -14.72 9.79
CA VAL A 12 -16.09 -14.72 10.10
C VAL A 12 -15.80 -15.54 11.37
N ASP A 13 -16.61 -15.41 12.42
CA ASP A 13 -16.43 -16.16 13.67
C ASP A 13 -16.57 -17.68 13.50
N GLY A 14 -17.28 -18.14 12.46
CA GLY A 14 -17.42 -19.55 12.11
C GLY A 14 -16.27 -20.12 11.27
N MET A 15 -15.30 -19.30 10.82
CA MET A 15 -14.17 -19.76 10.01
C MET A 15 -13.07 -20.38 10.90
N LEU A 16 -12.49 -21.50 10.45
CA LEU A 16 -11.39 -22.18 11.15
C LEU A 16 -10.17 -21.25 11.38
N ASP A 17 -9.85 -20.43 10.38
CA ASP A 17 -8.71 -19.52 10.39
C ASP A 17 -9.14 -18.05 10.46
N LYS A 18 -10.12 -17.73 11.31
CA LYS A 18 -10.68 -16.37 11.41
C LYS A 18 -9.65 -15.27 11.66
N GLN A 19 -8.51 -15.59 12.29
CA GLN A 19 -7.38 -14.69 12.51
C GLN A 19 -6.71 -14.21 11.21
N LEU A 20 -6.90 -14.93 10.10
CA LEU A 20 -6.42 -14.54 8.78
C LEU A 20 -7.43 -13.65 8.03
N ALA A 21 -8.68 -13.59 8.49
CA ALA A 21 -9.69 -12.76 7.87
C ALA A 21 -9.37 -11.27 8.09
N CYS A 22 -9.19 -10.55 7.00
CA CYS A 22 -9.05 -9.11 6.97
C CYS A 22 -9.91 -8.59 5.81
N GLY A 23 -10.62 -7.50 6.04
CA GLY A 23 -11.51 -6.92 5.05
C GLY A 23 -12.42 -5.88 5.68
N PHE A 24 -13.32 -5.36 4.87
CA PHE A 24 -14.32 -4.39 5.30
C PHE A 24 -15.65 -4.69 4.60
N LEU A 25 -16.74 -4.15 5.14
CA LEU A 25 -18.06 -4.17 4.54
C LEU A 25 -18.53 -2.73 4.42
N ASP A 26 -19.00 -2.35 3.24
CA ASP A 26 -19.47 -0.98 2.96
C ASP A 26 -20.72 -1.01 2.08
N GLY A 27 -21.45 0.09 2.08
CA GLY A 27 -22.62 0.29 1.25
C GLY A 27 -22.25 0.74 -0.16
N LEU A 28 -23.09 0.37 -1.13
CA LEU A 28 -22.87 0.72 -2.54
C LEU A 28 -22.99 2.22 -2.81
N ASN A 29 -23.73 2.96 -1.99
CA ASN A 29 -23.87 4.41 -2.16
C ASN A 29 -22.66 5.15 -1.60
N GLU A 30 -22.14 4.68 -0.47
CA GLU A 30 -20.99 5.21 0.23
C GLU A 30 -19.72 5.00 -0.59
N ILE A 31 -19.44 3.78 -1.05
CA ILE A 31 -18.21 3.48 -1.82
C ILE A 31 -18.12 4.28 -3.13
N LYS A 32 -19.25 4.66 -3.72
CA LYS A 32 -19.31 5.51 -4.93
C LYS A 32 -18.88 6.96 -4.66
N LEU A 33 -18.97 7.41 -3.41
CA LEU A 33 -18.58 8.76 -2.99
C LEU A 33 -17.14 8.84 -2.50
N TRP A 34 -16.44 7.70 -2.39
CA TRP A 34 -15.04 7.69 -1.99
C TRP A 34 -14.18 8.43 -3.02
N SER A 35 -13.08 9.01 -2.53
CA SER A 35 -12.04 9.53 -3.38
C SER A 35 -11.57 8.47 -4.37
N ARG A 36 -11.49 8.86 -5.65
CA ARG A 36 -11.15 7.93 -6.74
C ARG A 36 -9.82 7.21 -6.53
N TYR A 37 -8.83 7.92 -5.98
CA TYR A 37 -7.52 7.37 -5.69
C TYR A 37 -7.55 6.31 -4.57
N ASP A 38 -8.54 6.29 -3.67
CA ASP A 38 -8.64 5.25 -2.62
C ASP A 38 -9.22 3.94 -3.17
N LEU A 39 -9.80 3.98 -4.37
CA LEU A 39 -10.47 2.83 -4.99
C LEU A 39 -9.54 1.92 -5.78
N ILE A 40 -8.28 2.31 -6.00
CA ILE A 40 -7.30 1.55 -6.79
C ILE A 40 -7.10 0.12 -6.25
N GLY A 41 -6.97 -0.01 -4.93
CA GLY A 41 -6.80 -1.31 -4.27
C GLY A 41 -7.99 -2.24 -4.45
N PHE A 42 -9.22 -1.70 -4.49
CA PHE A 42 -10.42 -2.48 -4.75
C PHE A 42 -10.55 -2.87 -6.21
N TYR A 43 -10.24 -1.94 -7.12
CA TYR A 43 -10.40 -2.15 -8.55
C TYR A 43 -9.42 -3.19 -9.08
N TYR A 44 -8.14 -3.09 -8.69
CA TYR A 44 -7.09 -3.95 -9.22
C TYR A 44 -6.60 -5.04 -8.25
N GLY A 45 -6.69 -4.79 -6.94
CA GLY A 45 -6.13 -5.66 -5.90
C GLY A 45 -7.06 -6.76 -5.40
N CYS A 46 -8.33 -6.76 -5.82
CA CYS A 46 -9.31 -7.74 -5.39
C CYS A 46 -9.68 -8.72 -6.51
N LYS A 47 -9.90 -9.98 -6.13
CA LYS A 47 -10.59 -10.95 -6.99
C LYS A 47 -12.09 -10.79 -6.80
N VAL A 48 -12.80 -10.36 -7.83
CA VAL A 48 -14.26 -10.27 -7.81
C VAL A 48 -14.85 -11.69 -7.83
N LEU A 49 -15.59 -12.04 -6.78
CA LEU A 49 -16.27 -13.34 -6.68
C LEU A 49 -17.72 -13.29 -7.16
N TYR A 50 -18.34 -12.11 -7.12
CA TYR A 50 -19.71 -11.88 -7.56
C TYR A 50 -19.87 -10.44 -8.07
N GLY A 51 -20.65 -10.26 -9.15
CA GLY A 51 -20.89 -8.97 -9.78
C GLY A 51 -19.69 -8.43 -10.56
N ASN A 52 -19.66 -7.12 -10.76
CA ASN A 52 -18.61 -6.40 -11.47
C ASN A 52 -18.27 -5.11 -10.74
N VAL A 53 -16.99 -4.94 -10.36
CA VAL A 53 -16.55 -3.75 -9.63
C VAL A 53 -16.72 -2.46 -10.45
N ALA A 54 -16.50 -2.52 -11.77
CA ALA A 54 -16.64 -1.38 -12.66
C ALA A 54 -18.09 -0.89 -12.79
N GLU A 55 -19.09 -1.77 -12.61
CA GLU A 55 -20.50 -1.37 -12.57
C GLU A 55 -20.86 -0.61 -11.29
N VAL A 56 -20.10 -0.82 -10.21
CA VAL A 56 -20.32 -0.13 -8.94
C VAL A 56 -19.56 1.19 -8.90
N ILE A 57 -18.24 1.15 -9.13
CA ILE A 57 -17.38 2.31 -8.91
C ILE A 57 -16.90 2.96 -10.21
N GLY A 58 -17.28 2.46 -11.39
CA GLY A 58 -16.80 2.98 -12.67
C GLY A 58 -15.33 2.68 -12.94
N GLU A 59 -14.89 3.02 -14.15
CA GLU A 59 -13.49 2.87 -14.56
C GLU A 59 -12.55 3.78 -13.76
N ILE A 60 -11.33 3.31 -13.58
CA ILE A 60 -10.25 4.06 -12.93
C ILE A 60 -9.39 4.73 -14.00
N SER A 61 -9.28 6.06 -13.92
CA SER A 61 -8.45 6.81 -14.85
C SER A 61 -6.97 6.74 -14.48
N ARG A 62 -6.10 7.02 -15.44
CA ARG A 62 -4.66 7.17 -15.18
C ARG A 62 -4.35 8.27 -14.16
N LYS A 63 -5.16 9.34 -14.12
CA LYS A 63 -5.03 10.40 -13.11
C LYS A 63 -5.31 9.88 -11.71
N ASP A 64 -6.34 9.06 -11.52
CA ASP A 64 -6.68 8.47 -10.22
C ASP A 64 -5.53 7.59 -9.68
N ILE A 65 -4.89 6.84 -10.57
CA ILE A 65 -3.72 6.00 -10.26
C ILE A 65 -2.53 6.90 -9.86
N TYR A 66 -2.29 8.00 -10.59
CA TYR A 66 -1.23 8.96 -10.26
C TYR A 66 -1.47 9.66 -8.91
N ASP A 67 -2.70 10.13 -8.68
CA ASP A 67 -3.09 10.76 -7.41
C ASP A 67 -2.90 9.79 -6.23
N ASN A 68 -3.22 8.50 -6.40
CA ASN A 68 -2.98 7.48 -5.38
C ASN A 68 -1.48 7.37 -5.04
N ALA A 69 -0.61 7.32 -6.06
CA ALA A 69 0.83 7.26 -5.84
C ALA A 69 1.33 8.51 -5.11
N MET A 70 0.90 9.71 -5.51
CA MET A 70 1.33 10.96 -4.92
C MET A 70 0.88 11.13 -3.45
N ILE A 71 -0.38 10.80 -3.14
CA ILE A 71 -0.90 10.88 -1.77
C ILE A 71 -0.22 9.85 -0.88
N THR A 72 -0.04 8.62 -1.36
CA THR A 72 0.66 7.57 -0.61
C THR A 72 2.13 7.94 -0.38
N GLY A 73 2.81 8.39 -1.42
CA GLY A 73 4.22 8.79 -1.37
C GLY A 73 4.46 9.97 -0.43
N SER A 74 3.59 10.98 -0.48
CA SER A 74 3.69 12.15 0.41
C SER A 74 3.42 11.79 1.86
N GLY A 75 2.48 10.89 2.13
CA GLY A 75 2.26 10.33 3.46
C GLY A 75 3.48 9.59 4.02
N ILE A 76 4.10 8.73 3.21
CA ILE A 76 5.34 8.02 3.59
C ILE A 76 6.45 9.02 3.90
N ASN A 77 6.71 9.94 2.97
CA ASN A 77 7.81 10.89 3.09
C ASN A 77 7.65 11.83 4.30
N HIS A 78 6.44 12.35 4.54
CA HIS A 78 6.11 13.14 5.72
C HIS A 78 6.37 12.32 6.99
N ALA A 79 5.80 11.13 7.11
CA ALA A 79 5.94 10.30 8.32
C ALA A 79 7.42 10.01 8.64
N ILE A 80 8.24 9.69 7.63
CA ILE A 80 9.67 9.44 7.81
C ILE A 80 10.42 10.69 8.27
N ARG A 81 10.21 11.81 7.59
CA ARG A 81 10.89 13.07 7.91
C ARG A 81 10.50 13.59 9.29
N HIS A 82 9.22 13.47 9.65
CA HIS A 82 8.75 13.79 11.00
C HIS A 82 9.50 12.97 12.06
N ALA A 83 9.56 11.64 11.88
CA ALA A 83 10.27 10.76 12.80
C ALA A 83 11.77 11.09 12.93
N LEU A 84 12.44 11.45 11.81
CA LEU A 84 13.85 11.85 11.81
C LEU A 84 14.10 13.20 12.49
N ILE A 85 13.22 14.19 12.29
CA ILE A 85 13.35 15.53 12.89
C ILE A 85 13.16 15.49 14.40
N TYR A 86 12.13 14.80 14.86
CA TYR A 86 11.74 14.79 16.27
C TYR A 86 12.33 13.62 17.08
N ASN A 87 13.09 12.75 16.43
CA ASN A 87 13.67 11.55 17.01
C ASN A 87 12.60 10.68 17.73
N GLU A 88 11.42 10.57 17.13
CA GLU A 88 10.27 9.81 17.64
C GLU A 88 10.45 8.30 17.39
N ILE A 89 11.50 7.76 17.99
CA ILE A 89 11.92 6.38 17.86
C ILE A 89 11.69 5.68 19.21
N ASN A 90 10.62 4.90 19.28
CA ASN A 90 10.21 4.11 20.43
C ASN A 90 9.80 2.69 19.97
N THR A 91 9.25 1.89 20.88
CA THR A 91 8.82 0.50 20.60
C THR A 91 7.70 0.41 19.56
N ASP A 92 6.85 1.43 19.41
CA ASP A 92 5.80 1.49 18.39
C ASP A 92 6.37 1.81 17.00
N THR A 93 7.61 2.33 16.95
CA THR A 93 8.27 2.70 15.69
C THR A 93 8.53 1.50 14.80
N ALA A 94 8.76 0.30 15.35
CA ALA A 94 8.92 -0.90 14.53
C ALA A 94 7.62 -1.23 13.76
N ASP A 95 6.48 -1.23 14.44
CA ASP A 95 5.20 -1.52 13.79
C ASP A 95 4.78 -0.38 12.84
N ALA A 96 5.10 0.88 13.18
CA ALA A 96 4.97 2.01 12.26
C ALA A 96 5.83 1.83 10.99
N MET A 97 7.09 1.41 11.12
CA MET A 97 7.97 1.11 9.99
C MET A 97 7.45 -0.03 9.14
N LYS A 98 6.88 -1.08 9.75
CA LYS A 98 6.17 -2.13 8.99
C LYS A 98 5.04 -1.54 8.14
N GLY A 99 4.30 -0.58 8.71
CA GLY A 99 3.28 0.19 8.00
C GLY A 99 3.86 0.96 6.80
N LEU A 100 5.00 1.63 6.98
CA LEU A 100 5.71 2.34 5.90
C LEU A 100 6.18 1.39 4.79
N TYR A 101 6.74 0.24 5.13
CA TYR A 101 7.10 -0.80 4.15
C TYR A 101 5.88 -1.33 3.38
N LYS A 102 4.75 -1.50 4.07
CA LYS A 102 3.49 -1.91 3.43
C LYS A 102 2.99 -0.83 2.47
N ALA A 103 3.00 0.43 2.88
CA ALA A 103 2.64 1.56 2.02
C ALA A 103 3.58 1.67 0.82
N ALA A 104 4.89 1.45 1.04
CA ALA A 104 5.90 1.42 -0.01
C ALA A 104 5.63 0.32 -1.04
N PHE A 105 5.22 -0.87 -0.60
CA PHE A 105 4.78 -1.93 -1.50
C PHE A 105 3.60 -1.48 -2.38
N TYR A 106 2.58 -0.83 -1.81
CA TYR A 106 1.42 -0.37 -2.59
C TYR A 106 1.81 0.66 -3.65
N ILE A 107 2.61 1.67 -3.32
CA ILE A 107 3.05 2.66 -4.32
C ILE A 107 3.95 2.05 -5.40
N ILE A 108 4.75 1.03 -5.10
CA ILE A 108 5.50 0.29 -6.14
C ILE A 108 4.54 -0.39 -7.13
N GLN A 109 3.45 -1.02 -6.63
CA GLN A 109 2.42 -1.61 -7.51
C GLN A 109 1.75 -0.55 -8.39
N VAL A 110 1.43 0.60 -7.82
CA VAL A 110 0.76 1.69 -8.50
C VAL A 110 1.68 2.36 -9.51
N TRP A 111 2.95 2.58 -9.18
CA TRP A 111 3.95 3.07 -10.12
C TRP A 111 4.17 2.10 -11.28
N TYR A 112 4.24 0.79 -11.00
CA TYR A 112 4.37 -0.23 -12.05
C TYR A 112 3.15 -0.24 -12.98
N LEU A 113 1.95 -0.12 -12.41
CA LEU A 113 0.70 0.03 -13.16
C LEU A 113 0.71 1.30 -14.02
N LEU A 114 1.17 2.45 -13.49
CA LEU A 114 1.33 3.67 -14.27
C LEU A 114 2.32 3.47 -15.42
N LYS A 115 3.47 2.86 -15.17
CA LYS A 115 4.50 2.75 -16.20
C LYS A 115 4.15 1.76 -17.29
N TYR A 116 3.61 0.60 -16.93
CA TYR A 116 3.46 -0.54 -17.84
C TYR A 116 2.00 -0.92 -18.15
N GLY A 117 1.01 -0.31 -17.47
CA GLY A 117 -0.40 -0.64 -17.65
C GLY A 117 -0.82 -1.99 -17.05
N VAL A 118 0.05 -2.63 -16.27
CA VAL A 118 -0.19 -3.95 -15.67
C VAL A 118 -0.14 -3.84 -14.15
N TYR A 119 -1.16 -4.35 -13.47
CA TYR A 119 -1.18 -4.43 -12.02
C TYR A 119 -0.68 -5.79 -11.53
N ILE A 120 0.31 -5.79 -10.63
CA ILE A 120 0.85 -7.01 -10.02
C ILE A 120 0.46 -7.01 -8.55
N ALA A 121 -0.47 -7.90 -8.17
CA ALA A 121 -1.07 -7.91 -6.83
C ALA A 121 -0.15 -8.54 -5.76
N LYS A 122 0.73 -9.47 -6.14
CA LYS A 122 1.53 -10.25 -5.18
C LYS A 122 2.93 -9.65 -5.02
N ARG A 123 3.37 -9.51 -3.78
CA ARG A 123 4.70 -9.00 -3.44
C ARG A 123 5.83 -9.82 -4.06
N ASP A 124 5.74 -11.15 -4.04
CA ASP A 124 6.78 -12.02 -4.61
C ASP A 124 6.93 -11.81 -6.12
N GLU A 125 5.81 -11.74 -6.84
CA GLU A 125 5.80 -11.43 -8.27
C GLU A 125 6.33 -10.02 -8.53
N MET A 126 6.01 -9.04 -7.68
CA MET A 126 6.55 -7.68 -7.81
C MET A 126 8.08 -7.64 -7.67
N ILE A 127 8.65 -8.43 -6.74
CA ILE A 127 10.10 -8.53 -6.55
C ILE A 127 10.78 -9.05 -7.83
N GLU A 128 10.16 -10.02 -8.49
CA GLU A 128 10.66 -10.58 -9.75
C GLU A 128 10.56 -9.61 -10.93
N LYS A 129 9.50 -8.79 -10.95
CA LYS A 129 9.14 -7.95 -12.10
C LYS A 129 9.69 -6.53 -12.08
N THR A 130 9.96 -5.95 -10.91
CA THR A 130 10.57 -4.62 -10.85
C THR A 130 12.03 -4.70 -11.32
N ASP A 131 12.51 -3.68 -12.04
CA ASP A 131 13.93 -3.57 -12.43
C ASP A 131 14.71 -2.62 -11.51
N CYS A 132 14.01 -1.86 -10.65
CA CYS A 132 14.63 -0.94 -9.72
C CYS A 132 15.22 -1.69 -8.51
N ALA A 133 16.53 -1.55 -8.31
CA ALA A 133 17.25 -2.23 -7.23
C ALA A 133 16.74 -1.79 -5.84
N GLU A 134 16.43 -0.50 -5.68
CA GLU A 134 15.89 0.07 -4.45
C GLU A 134 14.48 -0.48 -4.15
N ASP A 135 13.60 -0.61 -5.16
CA ASP A 135 12.29 -1.25 -4.98
C ASP A 135 12.47 -2.70 -4.53
N LYS A 136 13.35 -3.48 -5.17
CA LYS A 136 13.64 -4.86 -4.73
C LYS A 136 14.09 -4.91 -3.29
N LEU A 137 14.96 -3.98 -2.87
CA LEU A 137 15.46 -3.93 -1.51
C LEU A 137 14.33 -3.67 -0.50
N ILE A 138 13.47 -2.69 -0.77
CA ILE A 138 12.30 -2.37 0.07
C ILE A 138 11.33 -3.55 0.16
N LEU A 139 11.00 -4.16 -0.97
CA LEU A 139 10.08 -5.30 -1.03
C LEU A 139 10.63 -6.52 -0.29
N ASN A 140 11.93 -6.82 -0.42
CA ASN A 140 12.56 -7.92 0.31
C ASN A 140 12.61 -7.65 1.82
N LYS A 141 12.94 -6.43 2.25
CA LYS A 141 12.87 -6.06 3.68
C LYS A 141 11.46 -6.23 4.23
N TYR A 142 10.44 -5.85 3.46
CA TYR A 142 9.05 -6.05 3.86
C TYR A 142 8.66 -7.54 3.90
N LYS A 143 9.09 -8.33 2.92
CA LYS A 143 8.85 -9.78 2.86
C LYS A 143 9.39 -10.49 4.09
N HIS A 144 10.62 -10.16 4.46
CA HIS A 144 11.34 -10.73 5.58
C HIS A 144 11.19 -9.91 6.87
N TRP A 145 10.08 -9.18 7.04
CA TRP A 145 9.89 -8.27 8.16
C TRP A 145 10.08 -8.96 9.52
N ASN A 146 9.50 -10.15 9.71
CA ASN A 146 9.58 -10.85 11.00
C ASN A 146 11.03 -11.21 11.37
N GLU A 147 11.86 -11.55 10.38
CA GLU A 147 13.30 -11.83 10.55
C GLU A 147 14.09 -10.54 10.78
N ASN A 148 13.66 -9.43 10.16
CA ASN A 148 14.34 -8.13 10.21
C ASN A 148 13.87 -7.22 11.35
N LYS A 149 12.80 -7.58 12.09
CA LYS A 149 12.17 -6.70 13.09
C LYS A 149 13.16 -6.29 14.17
N GLN A 150 13.86 -7.26 14.78
CA GLN A 150 14.84 -6.98 15.83
C GLN A 150 15.96 -6.06 15.32
N LYS A 151 16.53 -6.34 14.14
CA LYS A 151 17.58 -5.49 13.56
C LYS A 151 17.10 -4.06 13.28
N THR A 152 15.83 -3.92 12.93
CA THR A 152 15.17 -2.63 12.68
C THR A 152 14.97 -1.86 13.98
N GLU A 153 14.61 -2.55 15.07
CA GLU A 153 14.50 -1.98 16.42
C GLU A 153 15.87 -1.57 16.98
N GLU A 154 16.92 -2.32 16.66
CA GLU A 154 18.31 -1.99 17.04
C GLU A 154 18.87 -0.80 16.24
N ASN A 155 18.45 -0.63 14.98
CA ASN A 155 18.95 0.42 14.07
C ASN A 155 17.81 1.15 13.33
N PRO A 156 16.93 1.84 14.06
CA PRO A 156 15.73 2.47 13.50
C PRO A 156 16.07 3.66 12.59
N VAL A 157 17.05 4.48 12.96
CA VAL A 157 17.50 5.63 12.14
C VAL A 157 17.94 5.18 10.75
N GLN A 158 18.77 4.12 10.67
CA GLN A 158 19.24 3.58 9.39
C GLN A 158 18.07 3.08 8.52
N THR A 159 17.03 2.53 9.15
CA THR A 159 15.83 2.08 8.44
C THR A 159 15.03 3.25 7.89
N LEU A 160 14.87 4.32 8.67
CA LEU A 160 14.21 5.55 8.24
C LEU A 160 14.98 6.23 7.11
N GLU A 161 16.31 6.35 7.21
CA GLU A 161 17.15 6.92 6.15
C GLU A 161 17.06 6.14 4.83
N LEU A 162 16.99 4.81 4.90
CA LEU A 162 16.75 3.97 3.72
C LEU A 162 15.40 4.29 3.08
N LEU A 163 14.33 4.33 3.88
CA LEU A 163 12.99 4.63 3.40
C LEU A 163 12.88 6.07 2.88
N GLU A 164 13.57 7.03 3.51
CA GLU A 164 13.61 8.43 3.07
C GLU A 164 14.19 8.51 1.67
N ARG A 165 15.41 7.98 1.48
CA ARG A 165 16.11 7.97 0.19
C ARG A 165 15.28 7.28 -0.89
N TRP A 166 14.69 6.14 -0.58
CA TRP A 166 13.82 5.43 -1.52
C TRP A 166 12.56 6.26 -1.86
N SER A 167 11.92 6.88 -0.87
CA SER A 167 10.71 7.69 -1.10
C SER A 167 11.00 8.93 -1.95
N SER A 168 12.14 9.59 -1.73
CA SER A 168 12.61 10.71 -2.55
C SER A 168 12.84 10.27 -4.00
N GLY A 169 13.54 9.15 -4.22
CA GLY A 169 13.71 8.61 -5.58
C GLY A 169 12.43 8.08 -6.24
N MET A 170 11.39 7.74 -5.47
CA MET A 170 10.07 7.44 -6.02
C MET A 170 9.40 8.71 -6.58
N PHE A 171 9.57 9.86 -5.95
CA PHE A 171 9.03 11.12 -6.47
C PHE A 171 9.70 11.54 -7.77
N ASP A 172 11.01 11.39 -7.90
CA ASP A 172 11.72 11.68 -9.15
C ASP A 172 11.11 10.86 -10.30
N ARG A 173 10.86 9.57 -10.08
CA ARG A 173 10.23 8.67 -11.07
C ARG A 173 8.76 9.01 -11.34
N LEU A 174 8.03 9.53 -10.36
CA LEU A 174 6.64 9.96 -10.55
C LEU A 174 6.58 11.26 -11.36
N ASP A 175 7.49 12.20 -11.11
CA ASP A 175 7.63 13.44 -11.86
C ASP A 175 8.00 13.17 -13.33
N GLU A 176 8.93 12.24 -13.60
CA GLU A 176 9.27 11.81 -14.97
C GLU A 176 8.04 11.28 -15.74
N ILE A 177 7.23 10.43 -15.09
CA ILE A 177 5.99 9.92 -15.67
C ILE A 177 4.97 11.05 -15.84
N HIS A 178 4.96 12.03 -14.93
CA HIS A 178 4.08 13.19 -15.03
C HIS A 178 4.42 14.11 -16.21
N ASN A 179 5.70 14.32 -16.48
CA ASN A 179 6.14 15.15 -17.59
C ASN A 179 6.08 14.43 -18.95
N SER A 180 5.79 13.12 -18.94
CA SER A 180 5.53 12.34 -20.16
C SER A 180 4.06 12.41 -20.62
N PHE A 181 3.26 13.27 -19.98
CA PHE A 181 1.86 13.54 -20.31
C PHE A 181 1.69 14.59 -21.39
#